data_AF-A0A949LMV1-F1
#
_entry.id   AF-A0A949LMV1-F1
#
_cell.length_a   1.000
_cell.length_b   1.000
_cell.length_c   1.000
_cell.angle_alpha   90.00
_cell.angle_beta   90.00
_cell.angle_gamma   90.00
#
_symmetry.space_group_name_H-M   'P 1'
#
loop_
_entity.id
_entity.type
_entity.pdbx_description
1 polymer ?
#
loop_
_entity_poly.entity_id
_entity_poly.type
_entity_poly.pdbx_seq_one_letter_code
_entity_poly.pdbx_strand_id
1 'polypeptide(L)'
;MPKPIRTRIFTVANQKGGVGKTTTAVNIAAALSMGGLRTLVIDLDPQGNASTAFSIARDDVAGMFEVITRDLPMSEVVIKVAGYPHLECAPATQSLANAEVELVPMVARELRLKKALQTFLLERANKGERIDYVIIDCPPSLGLLTINALVAAEELMIPIQCEYYSLEGLALLLHTVTLVQEHLNQNIKLTTIVLTMFDGRTRLANDV
;
A
#
# COMPACT_ATOMS: atom_id res chain seq x y z
N MET A 1 15.67 -15.24 0.58
CA MET A 1 15.97 -13.87 1.06
C MET A 1 16.03 -13.86 2.58
N PRO A 2 16.84 -13.00 3.24
CA PRO A 2 16.86 -12.95 4.70
C PRO A 2 15.51 -12.47 5.26
N LYS A 3 14.96 -13.22 6.21
CA LYS A 3 13.70 -12.89 6.87
C LYS A 3 13.91 -11.72 7.83
N PRO A 4 13.07 -10.67 7.82
CA PRO A 4 13.24 -9.54 8.72
C PRO A 4 12.94 -9.95 10.17
N ILE A 5 13.57 -9.26 11.13
CA ILE A 5 13.40 -9.51 12.57
C ILE A 5 11.93 -9.24 12.99
N ARG A 6 11.33 -8.21 12.42
CA ARG A 6 9.93 -7.78 12.62
C ARG A 6 9.23 -7.56 11.27
N THR A 7 7.91 -7.53 11.27
CA THR A 7 7.12 -7.17 10.09
C THR A 7 7.53 -5.78 9.60
N ARG A 8 7.82 -5.65 8.30
CA ARG A 8 8.08 -4.35 7.65
C ARG A 8 6.84 -3.95 6.87
N ILE A 9 6.39 -2.72 7.06
CA ILE A 9 5.17 -2.20 6.43
C ILE A 9 5.55 -1.03 5.53
N PHE A 10 5.40 -1.24 4.23
CA PHE A 10 5.67 -0.25 3.20
C PHE A 10 4.38 0.31 2.65
N THR A 11 4.32 1.63 2.52
CA THR A 11 3.34 2.31 1.69
C THR A 11 3.98 2.68 0.37
N VAL A 12 3.35 2.31 -0.74
CA VAL A 12 3.77 2.68 -2.10
C VAL A 12 2.89 3.83 -2.57
N ALA A 13 3.41 5.06 -2.54
CA ALA A 13 2.63 6.26 -2.81
C ALA A 13 3.30 7.23 -3.76
N ASN A 14 2.48 7.85 -4.60
CA ASN A 14 2.81 8.95 -5.51
C ASN A 14 1.49 9.56 -6.01
N GLN A 15 1.37 10.88 -5.97
CA GLN A 15 0.20 11.61 -6.44
C GLN A 15 -0.04 11.40 -7.95
N LYS A 16 1.02 11.26 -8.76
CA LYS A 16 0.87 11.08 -10.21
C LYS A 16 0.33 9.68 -10.54
N GLY A 17 -0.71 9.62 -11.36
CA GLY A 17 -1.19 8.37 -11.96
C GLY A 17 -0.18 7.80 -12.97
N GLY A 18 -0.16 6.48 -13.15
CA GLY A 18 0.67 5.85 -14.18
C GLY A 18 2.17 5.74 -13.89
N VAL A 19 2.67 6.19 -12.74
CA VAL A 19 4.12 6.09 -12.37
C VAL A 19 4.57 4.72 -11.89
N GLY A 20 3.79 3.66 -12.11
CA GLY A 20 4.16 2.30 -11.74
C GLY A 20 3.98 1.93 -10.25
N LYS A 21 3.09 2.60 -9.50
CA LYS A 21 2.75 2.23 -8.10
C LYS A 21 2.33 0.78 -7.94
N THR A 22 1.20 0.41 -8.53
CA THR A 22 0.68 -0.95 -8.50
C THR A 22 1.68 -1.94 -9.06
N THR A 23 2.32 -1.63 -10.19
CA THR A 23 3.33 -2.50 -10.80
C THR A 23 4.47 -2.79 -9.82
N THR A 24 4.96 -1.76 -9.13
CA THR A 24 6.01 -1.89 -8.11
C THR A 24 5.52 -2.72 -6.93
N ALA A 25 4.35 -2.39 -6.37
CA ALA A 25 3.78 -3.07 -5.22
C ALA A 25 3.58 -4.58 -5.47
N VAL A 26 2.93 -4.91 -6.60
CA VAL A 26 2.63 -6.28 -7.00
C VAL A 26 3.90 -7.08 -7.25
N ASN A 27 4.84 -6.56 -8.04
CA ASN A 27 6.04 -7.32 -8.43
C ASN A 27 7.00 -7.51 -7.26
N ILE A 28 7.17 -6.50 -6.40
CA ILE A 28 7.98 -6.65 -5.18
C ILE A 28 7.34 -7.69 -4.26
N ALA A 29 6.03 -7.64 -4.06
CA ALA A 29 5.35 -8.59 -3.19
C ALA A 29 5.42 -10.03 -3.71
N ALA A 30 5.22 -10.23 -5.02
CA ALA A 30 5.39 -11.50 -5.69
C ALA A 30 6.83 -12.04 -5.54
N ALA A 31 7.84 -11.21 -5.77
CA ALA A 31 9.25 -11.60 -5.63
C ALA A 31 9.62 -11.98 -4.20
N LEU A 32 9.13 -11.24 -3.19
CA LEU A 32 9.32 -11.56 -1.77
C LEU A 32 8.69 -12.91 -1.42
N SER A 33 7.46 -13.16 -1.88
CA SER A 33 6.74 -14.42 -1.69
C SER A 33 7.45 -15.60 -2.33
N MET A 34 7.89 -15.46 -3.58
CA MET A 34 8.70 -16.47 -4.27
C MET A 34 10.05 -16.70 -3.59
N GLY A 35 10.58 -15.68 -2.91
CA GLY A 35 11.78 -15.75 -2.07
C GLY A 35 11.58 -16.42 -0.70
N GLY A 36 10.39 -16.95 -0.43
CA GLY A 36 10.04 -17.69 0.79
C GLY A 36 9.49 -16.84 1.94
N LEU A 37 9.16 -15.57 1.69
CA LEU A 37 8.72 -14.63 2.73
C LEU A 37 7.20 -14.51 2.75
N ARG A 38 6.61 -14.39 3.94
CA ARG A 38 5.16 -14.15 4.06
C ARG A 38 4.85 -12.70 3.75
N THR A 39 4.10 -12.47 2.69
CA THR A 39 3.82 -11.13 2.18
C THR A 39 2.33 -10.88 2.09
N LEU A 40 1.90 -9.71 2.56
CA LEU A 40 0.54 -9.21 2.42
C LEU A 40 0.57 -7.98 1.51
N VAL A 41 -0.30 -7.94 0.50
CA VAL A 41 -0.61 -6.72 -0.25
C VAL A 41 -1.95 -6.17 0.22
N ILE A 42 -2.01 -4.86 0.47
CA ILE A 42 -3.25 -4.16 0.76
C ILE A 42 -3.52 -3.22 -0.40
N ASP A 43 -4.60 -3.48 -1.14
CA ASP A 43 -5.01 -2.63 -2.26
C ASP A 43 -5.95 -1.55 -1.74
N LEU A 44 -5.49 -0.29 -1.74
CA LEU A 44 -6.30 0.87 -1.37
C LEU A 44 -6.67 1.74 -2.55
N ASP A 45 -6.32 1.36 -3.79
CA ASP A 45 -6.75 2.09 -4.97
C ASP A 45 -8.17 1.63 -5.32
N PRO A 46 -9.19 2.53 -5.36
CA PRO A 46 -10.53 2.15 -5.82
C PRO A 46 -10.56 1.52 -7.22
N GLN A 47 -9.55 1.78 -8.07
CA GLN A 47 -9.40 1.10 -9.35
C GLN A 47 -9.07 -0.39 -9.22
N GLY A 48 -8.54 -0.83 -8.06
CA GLY A 48 -8.27 -2.21 -7.70
C GLY A 48 -7.33 -2.93 -8.67
N ASN A 49 -6.31 -2.20 -9.12
CA ASN A 49 -5.35 -2.72 -10.10
C ASN A 49 -4.47 -3.82 -9.51
N ALA A 50 -4.11 -3.74 -8.21
CA ALA A 50 -3.35 -4.81 -7.56
C ALA A 50 -4.19 -6.09 -7.42
N SER A 51 -5.45 -5.94 -7.02
CA SER A 51 -6.42 -7.04 -6.93
C SER A 51 -6.60 -7.73 -8.28
N THR A 52 -6.73 -6.94 -9.35
CA THR A 52 -6.82 -7.44 -10.74
C THR A 52 -5.54 -8.16 -11.17
N ALA A 53 -4.37 -7.60 -10.88
CA ALA A 53 -3.08 -8.22 -11.20
C ALA A 53 -2.89 -9.59 -10.53
N PHE A 54 -3.51 -9.79 -9.37
CA PHE A 54 -3.53 -11.06 -8.65
C PHE A 54 -4.70 -11.98 -9.03
N SER A 55 -5.50 -11.63 -10.05
CA SER A 55 -6.68 -12.41 -10.49
C SER A 55 -7.71 -12.64 -9.38
N ILE A 56 -7.86 -11.69 -8.47
CA ILE A 56 -8.83 -11.75 -7.38
C ILE A 56 -10.15 -11.14 -7.85
N ALA A 57 -11.25 -11.87 -7.62
CA ALA A 57 -12.59 -11.37 -7.91
C ALA A 57 -12.92 -10.17 -7.00
N ARG A 58 -13.59 -9.16 -7.57
CA ARG A 58 -13.87 -7.88 -6.89
C ARG A 58 -15.36 -7.59 -6.75
N ASP A 59 -16.19 -8.38 -7.40
CA ASP A 59 -17.65 -8.24 -7.38
C ASP A 59 -18.23 -9.12 -6.26
N ASP A 60 -19.24 -8.60 -5.57
CA ASP A 60 -20.00 -9.29 -4.51
C ASP A 60 -19.17 -9.88 -3.35
N VAL A 61 -17.95 -9.37 -3.14
CA VAL A 61 -17.09 -9.73 -2.00
C VAL A 61 -16.80 -8.51 -1.13
N ALA A 62 -16.61 -8.74 0.17
CA ALA A 62 -16.11 -7.71 1.08
C ALA A 62 -14.61 -7.45 0.82
N GLY A 63 -14.18 -6.20 0.97
CA GLY A 63 -12.79 -5.81 0.77
C GLY A 63 -12.37 -4.70 1.72
N MET A 64 -11.36 -3.93 1.30
CA MET A 64 -10.80 -2.86 2.12
C MET A 64 -11.79 -1.75 2.47
N PHE A 65 -12.86 -1.60 1.71
CA PHE A 65 -13.94 -0.65 2.04
C PHE A 65 -14.60 -1.02 3.37
N GLU A 66 -15.09 -2.25 3.51
CA GLU A 66 -15.73 -2.72 4.75
C GLU A 66 -14.78 -2.71 5.94
N VAL A 67 -13.50 -3.04 5.73
CA VAL A 67 -12.47 -2.94 6.79
C VAL A 67 -12.35 -1.51 7.29
N ILE A 68 -12.27 -0.54 6.38
CA ILE A 68 -11.99 0.85 6.71
C ILE A 68 -13.23 1.57 7.24
N THR A 69 -14.40 1.36 6.66
CA THR A 69 -15.61 2.14 7.01
C THR A 69 -16.55 1.40 7.97
N ARG A 70 -16.47 0.06 8.05
CA ARG A 70 -17.41 -0.76 8.83
C ARG A 70 -16.77 -1.62 9.94
N ASP A 71 -15.47 -1.45 10.19
CA ASP A 71 -14.72 -2.21 11.20
C ASP A 71 -14.72 -3.74 10.95
N LEU A 72 -14.87 -4.16 9.68
CA LEU A 72 -14.76 -5.58 9.36
C LEU A 72 -13.31 -6.07 9.63
N PRO A 73 -13.12 -7.20 10.33
CA PRO A 73 -11.79 -7.75 10.56
C PRO A 73 -11.06 -8.06 9.25
N MET A 74 -9.79 -7.70 9.14
CA MET A 74 -9.00 -8.01 7.94
C MET A 74 -8.93 -9.52 7.64
N SER A 75 -9.03 -10.36 8.67
CA SER A 75 -9.05 -11.82 8.54
C SER A 75 -10.24 -12.34 7.72
N GLU A 76 -11.31 -11.56 7.57
CA GLU A 76 -12.48 -11.91 6.75
C GLU A 76 -12.33 -11.54 5.27
N VAL A 77 -11.42 -10.60 4.94
CA VAL A 77 -11.24 -10.12 3.55
C VAL A 77 -9.90 -10.50 2.93
N VAL A 78 -8.93 -10.93 3.73
CA VAL A 78 -7.61 -11.32 3.23
C VAL A 78 -7.70 -12.66 2.49
N ILE A 79 -7.27 -12.66 1.24
CA ILE A 79 -7.36 -13.80 0.33
C ILE A 79 -5.95 -14.26 -0.05
N LYS A 80 -5.73 -15.58 -0.14
CA LYS A 80 -4.49 -16.14 -0.67
C LYS A 80 -4.42 -15.95 -2.18
N VAL A 81 -3.29 -15.49 -2.69
CA VAL A 81 -3.11 -15.30 -4.13
C VAL A 81 -2.75 -16.63 -4.79
N ALA A 82 -3.52 -17.02 -5.81
CA ALA A 82 -3.27 -18.24 -6.56
C ALA A 82 -1.90 -18.19 -7.25
N GLY A 83 -1.16 -19.31 -7.22
CA GLY A 83 0.18 -19.40 -7.80
C GLY A 83 1.32 -18.89 -6.92
N TYR A 84 1.03 -18.28 -5.75
CA TYR A 84 2.04 -17.76 -4.83
C TYR A 84 1.90 -18.39 -3.42
N PRO A 85 2.87 -19.20 -2.97
CA PRO A 85 2.75 -19.95 -1.71
C PRO A 85 2.59 -19.11 -0.44
N HIS A 86 3.14 -17.89 -0.44
CA HIS A 86 3.25 -17.04 0.75
C HIS A 86 2.73 -15.63 0.51
N LEU A 87 1.92 -15.43 -0.54
CA LEU A 87 1.33 -14.15 -0.86
C LEU A 87 -0.17 -14.13 -0.55
N GLU A 88 -0.56 -13.11 0.19
CA GLU A 88 -1.95 -12.80 0.50
C GLU A 88 -2.27 -11.37 0.07
N CYS A 89 -3.53 -11.09 -0.21
CA CYS A 89 -4.00 -9.79 -0.61
C CYS A 89 -5.30 -9.42 0.11
N ALA A 90 -5.38 -8.21 0.63
CA ALA A 90 -6.61 -7.57 1.07
C ALA A 90 -7.10 -6.68 -0.08
N PRO A 91 -8.16 -7.08 -0.81
CA PRO A 91 -8.49 -6.50 -2.11
C PRO A 91 -9.27 -5.19 -2.01
N ALA A 92 -9.18 -4.38 -3.07
CA ALA A 92 -10.05 -3.24 -3.30
C ALA A 92 -11.27 -3.65 -4.12
N THR A 93 -12.45 -3.33 -3.60
CA THR A 93 -13.74 -3.51 -4.28
C THR A 93 -14.22 -2.18 -4.85
N GLN A 94 -15.21 -2.22 -5.74
CA GLN A 94 -15.77 -1.00 -6.34
C GLN A 94 -16.27 0.00 -5.27
N SER A 95 -16.77 -0.52 -4.13
CA SER A 95 -17.25 0.28 -2.99
C SER A 95 -16.19 1.20 -2.40
N LEU A 96 -14.89 0.89 -2.54
CA LEU A 96 -13.80 1.68 -1.98
C LEU A 96 -13.77 3.12 -2.52
N ALA A 97 -14.33 3.37 -3.71
CA ALA A 97 -14.48 4.72 -4.26
C ALA A 97 -15.30 5.65 -3.34
N ASN A 98 -16.22 5.09 -2.55
CA ASN A 98 -17.07 5.85 -1.62
C ASN A 98 -16.43 6.05 -0.24
N ALA A 99 -15.29 5.41 0.03
CA ALA A 99 -14.66 5.43 1.35
C ALA A 99 -14.31 6.84 1.82
N GLU A 100 -13.84 7.71 0.92
CA GLU A 100 -13.46 9.07 1.30
C GLU A 100 -14.63 9.87 1.86
N VAL A 101 -15.84 9.68 1.30
CA VAL A 101 -17.07 10.34 1.76
C VAL A 101 -17.51 9.76 3.10
N GLU A 102 -17.52 8.43 3.24
CA GLU A 102 -17.93 7.77 4.49
C GLU A 102 -16.98 8.05 5.65
N LEU A 103 -15.69 8.27 5.38
CA LEU A 103 -14.70 8.56 6.39
C LEU A 103 -14.82 9.97 6.98
N VAL A 104 -15.37 10.96 6.26
CA VAL A 104 -15.44 12.36 6.71
C VAL A 104 -16.04 12.51 8.12
N PRO A 105 -17.25 11.98 8.43
CA PRO A 105 -17.87 12.15 9.74
C PRO A 105 -17.22 11.28 10.84
N MET A 106 -16.32 10.36 10.50
CA MET A 106 -15.78 9.40 11.46
C MET A 106 -14.71 10.01 12.35
N VAL A 107 -14.70 9.62 13.62
CA VAL A 107 -13.65 9.98 14.57
C VAL A 107 -12.40 9.14 14.29
N ALA A 108 -11.23 9.79 14.30
CA ALA A 108 -9.94 9.15 14.05
C ALA A 108 -9.92 8.35 12.72
N ARG A 109 -10.58 8.90 11.70
CA ARG A 109 -10.70 8.35 10.34
C ARG A 109 -9.36 8.08 9.67
N GLU A 110 -8.30 8.78 10.07
CA GLU A 110 -6.92 8.61 9.59
C GLU A 110 -6.24 7.37 10.18
N LEU A 111 -6.75 6.83 11.29
CA LEU A 111 -6.17 5.70 12.03
C LEU A 111 -6.83 4.35 11.71
N ARG A 112 -7.83 4.31 10.83
CA ARG A 112 -8.70 3.15 10.63
C ARG A 112 -7.90 1.94 10.13
N LEU A 113 -7.12 2.13 9.06
CA LEU A 113 -6.26 1.06 8.54
C LEU A 113 -5.22 0.61 9.56
N LYS A 114 -4.58 1.54 10.28
CA LYS A 114 -3.58 1.22 11.29
C LYS A 114 -4.14 0.29 12.37
N LYS A 115 -5.33 0.60 12.89
CA LYS A 115 -5.99 -0.21 13.92
C LYS A 115 -6.33 -1.61 13.41
N ALA A 116 -6.92 -1.71 12.22
CA ALA A 116 -7.28 -2.99 11.61
C ALA A 116 -6.03 -3.86 11.34
N LEU A 117 -4.99 -3.26 10.76
CA LEU A 117 -3.74 -3.94 10.43
C LEU A 117 -2.98 -4.40 11.68
N GLN A 118 -2.89 -3.57 12.72
CA GLN A 118 -2.23 -3.96 13.97
C GLN A 118 -2.90 -5.16 14.63
N THR A 119 -4.24 -5.16 14.68
CA THR A 119 -5.02 -6.28 15.23
C THR A 119 -4.75 -7.56 14.44
N PHE A 120 -4.85 -7.47 13.11
CA PHE A 120 -4.58 -8.61 12.23
C PHE A 120 -3.15 -9.15 12.35
N LEU A 121 -2.14 -8.28 12.35
CA LEU A 121 -0.74 -8.71 12.46
C LEU A 121 -0.45 -9.37 13.81
N LEU A 122 -1.03 -8.86 14.90
CA LEU A 122 -0.90 -9.44 16.24
C LEU A 122 -1.53 -10.85 16.28
N GLU A 123 -2.74 -11.01 15.76
CA GLU A 123 -3.41 -12.32 15.67
C GLU A 123 -2.59 -13.33 14.86
N ARG A 124 -2.05 -12.90 13.71
CA ARG A 124 -1.19 -13.74 12.86
C ARG A 124 0.10 -14.12 13.58
N ALA A 125 0.74 -13.19 14.29
CA ALA A 125 1.94 -13.47 15.07
C ALA A 125 1.67 -14.49 16.18
N ASN A 126 0.56 -14.35 16.91
CA ASN A 126 0.15 -15.27 17.98
C ASN A 126 -0.10 -16.70 17.48
N LYS A 127 -0.52 -16.86 16.22
CA LYS A 127 -0.69 -18.16 15.55
C LYS A 127 0.61 -18.75 14.97
N GLY A 128 1.76 -18.09 15.12
CA GLY A 128 3.01 -18.49 14.46
C GLY A 128 3.06 -18.18 12.95
N GLU A 129 2.09 -17.39 12.47
CA GLU A 129 1.86 -17.05 11.07
C GLU A 129 2.28 -15.61 10.73
N ARG A 130 3.21 -15.04 11.52
CA ARG A 130 3.70 -13.66 11.35
C ARG A 130 4.00 -13.33 9.89
N ILE A 131 3.41 -12.24 9.40
CA ILE A 131 3.71 -11.62 8.11
C ILE A 131 5.09 -10.95 8.17
N ASP A 132 5.91 -11.14 7.16
CA ASP A 132 7.24 -10.54 7.09
C ASP A 132 7.20 -9.17 6.43
N TYR A 133 6.40 -9.04 5.36
CA TYR A 133 6.25 -7.79 4.61
C TYR A 133 4.78 -7.47 4.36
N VAL A 134 4.40 -6.23 4.60
CA VAL A 134 3.12 -5.66 4.17
C VAL A 134 3.42 -4.57 3.16
N ILE A 135 2.80 -4.63 1.98
CA ILE A 135 2.92 -3.62 0.93
C ILE A 135 1.53 -3.02 0.70
N ILE A 136 1.39 -1.72 0.91
CA ILE A 136 0.15 -0.98 0.74
C ILE A 136 0.22 -0.23 -0.60
N ASP A 137 -0.64 -0.59 -1.55
CA ASP A 137 -0.77 0.09 -2.85
C ASP A 137 -1.78 1.24 -2.73
N CYS A 138 -1.32 2.47 -2.95
CA CYS A 138 -2.14 3.67 -2.77
C CYS A 138 -2.75 4.18 -4.08
N PRO A 139 -3.92 4.86 -4.00
CA PRO A 139 -4.49 5.56 -5.15
C PRO A 139 -3.59 6.71 -5.63
N PRO A 140 -3.79 7.22 -6.87
CA PRO A 140 -3.13 8.41 -7.39
C PRO A 140 -3.72 9.71 -6.79
N SER A 141 -3.84 9.77 -5.48
CA SER A 141 -4.34 10.93 -4.74
C SER A 141 -3.63 11.05 -3.39
N LEU A 142 -3.76 12.22 -2.75
CA LEU A 142 -3.28 12.46 -1.38
C LEU A 142 -4.47 12.60 -0.41
N GLY A 143 -5.57 11.89 -0.70
CA GLY A 143 -6.79 11.87 0.10
C GLY A 143 -6.72 10.94 1.30
N LEU A 144 -7.86 10.71 1.95
CA LEU A 144 -7.95 9.98 3.23
C LEU A 144 -7.43 8.53 3.15
N LEU A 145 -7.55 7.86 2.00
CA LEU A 145 -7.01 6.52 1.80
C LEU A 145 -5.48 6.51 1.84
N THR A 146 -4.83 7.46 1.15
CA THR A 146 -3.37 7.63 1.20
C THR A 146 -2.90 8.04 2.58
N ILE A 147 -3.62 8.91 3.29
CA ILE A 147 -3.31 9.24 4.68
C ILE A 147 -3.38 8.00 5.57
N ASN A 148 -4.43 7.17 5.45
CA ASN A 148 -4.55 5.91 6.19
C ASN A 148 -3.35 4.99 5.94
N ALA A 149 -2.90 4.87 4.68
CA ALA A 149 -1.70 4.10 4.33
C ALA A 149 -0.43 4.65 4.99
N LEU A 150 -0.18 5.95 4.89
CA LEU A 150 1.00 6.59 5.49
C LEU A 150 1.01 6.46 7.02
N VAL A 151 -0.15 6.49 7.65
CA VAL A 151 -0.29 6.32 9.11
C VAL A 151 -0.10 4.87 9.56
N ALA A 152 -0.49 3.91 8.73
CA ALA A 152 -0.35 2.48 9.02
C ALA A 152 1.08 1.93 8.79
N ALA A 153 1.88 2.59 7.95
CA ALA A 153 3.22 2.12 7.57
C ALA A 153 4.37 2.69 8.43
N GLU A 154 5.51 2.01 8.38
CA GLU A 154 6.79 2.53 8.92
C GLU A 154 7.72 3.00 7.80
N GLU A 155 7.49 2.53 6.57
CA GLU A 155 8.35 2.81 5.43
C GLU A 155 7.53 3.34 4.25
N LEU A 156 8.07 4.34 3.58
CA LEU A 156 7.53 4.91 2.36
C LEU A 156 8.45 4.52 1.19
N MET A 157 7.81 4.01 0.14
CA MET A 157 8.39 3.71 -1.15
C MET A 157 7.75 4.60 -2.21
N ILE A 158 8.56 5.36 -2.94
CA ILE A 158 8.08 6.29 -3.98
C ILE A 158 8.55 5.81 -5.35
N PRO A 159 7.64 5.28 -6.18
CA PRO A 159 7.90 5.07 -7.59
C PRO A 159 7.93 6.41 -8.32
N ILE A 160 8.99 6.67 -9.09
CA ILE A 160 9.19 7.91 -9.84
C ILE A 160 9.40 7.53 -11.31
N GLN A 161 8.67 8.20 -12.19
CA GLN A 161 8.91 8.13 -13.63
C GLN A 161 9.97 9.16 -14.00
N CYS A 162 10.96 8.78 -14.82
CA CYS A 162 12.07 9.65 -15.21
C CYS A 162 11.67 10.73 -16.24
N GLU A 163 10.71 11.60 -15.89
CA GLU A 163 10.23 12.71 -16.72
C GLU A 163 10.31 14.05 -15.98
N TYR A 164 10.51 15.15 -16.72
CA TYR A 164 10.74 16.50 -16.18
C TYR A 164 9.64 17.01 -15.24
N TYR A 165 8.37 16.66 -15.50
CA TYR A 165 7.22 17.06 -14.66
C TYR A 165 7.04 16.22 -13.39
N SER A 166 7.98 15.34 -13.06
CA SER A 166 7.84 14.41 -11.93
C SER A 166 8.27 15.01 -10.58
N LEU A 167 8.89 16.19 -10.58
CA LEU A 167 9.40 16.85 -9.37
C LEU A 167 8.32 17.57 -8.56
N GLU A 168 7.29 18.15 -9.20
CA GLU A 168 6.25 18.90 -8.50
C GLU A 168 5.34 17.98 -7.65
N GLY A 169 4.89 16.86 -8.24
CA GLY A 169 4.11 15.85 -7.50
C GLY A 169 4.89 15.18 -6.37
N LEU A 170 6.21 15.10 -6.49
CA LEU A 170 7.08 14.62 -5.41
C LEU A 170 7.12 15.63 -4.25
N ALA A 171 7.26 16.92 -4.54
CA ALA A 171 7.30 17.95 -3.50
C ALA A 171 6.02 17.95 -2.65
N LEU A 172 4.85 17.82 -3.29
CA LEU A 172 3.59 17.76 -2.57
C LEU A 172 3.47 16.48 -1.73
N LEU A 173 3.87 15.31 -2.25
CA LEU A 173 3.90 14.07 -1.47
C LEU A 173 4.81 14.21 -0.25
N LEU A 174 6.02 14.74 -0.42
CA LEU A 174 6.95 14.94 0.70
C LEU A 174 6.38 15.89 1.75
N HIS A 175 5.71 16.96 1.33
CA HIS A 175 5.01 17.86 2.24
C HIS A 175 3.90 17.14 3.03
N THR A 176 3.07 16.32 2.36
CA THR A 176 2.05 15.50 3.03
C THR A 176 2.68 14.52 4.03
N VAL A 177 3.79 13.89 3.68
CA VAL A 177 4.51 12.97 4.57
C VAL A 177 5.02 13.70 5.81
N THR A 178 5.55 14.91 5.67
CA THR A 178 5.95 15.75 6.81
C THR A 178 4.78 16.02 7.75
N LEU A 179 3.62 16.42 7.22
CA LEU A 179 2.43 16.66 8.05
C LEU A 179 1.95 15.38 8.77
N VAL A 180 2.00 14.23 8.09
CA VAL A 180 1.71 12.93 8.72
C VAL A 180 2.72 12.61 9.82
N GLN A 181 4.01 12.85 9.59
CA GLN A 181 5.06 12.64 10.59
C GLN A 181 4.84 13.49 11.84
N GLU A 182 4.48 14.75 11.68
CA GLU A 182 4.28 15.69 12.79
C GLU A 182 3.06 15.36 13.64
N HIS A 183 1.96 14.91 13.01
CA HIS A 183 0.65 14.86 13.67
C HIS A 183 0.10 13.45 13.90
N LEU A 184 0.50 12.45 13.11
CA LEU A 184 -0.21 11.15 13.06
C LEU A 184 0.72 9.94 13.18
N ASN A 185 1.93 10.00 12.61
CA ASN A 185 2.86 8.87 12.57
C ASN A 185 4.33 9.32 12.48
N GLN A 186 4.95 9.58 13.63
CA GLN A 186 6.36 9.99 13.73
C GLN A 186 7.37 8.95 13.21
N ASN A 187 6.94 7.70 12.98
CA ASN A 187 7.83 6.59 12.62
C ASN A 187 7.95 6.37 11.11
N ILE A 188 7.06 6.93 10.28
CA ILE A 188 7.14 6.77 8.82
C ILE A 188 8.46 7.37 8.31
N LYS A 189 9.18 6.65 7.46
CA LYS A 189 10.41 7.14 6.84
C LYS A 189 10.40 6.85 5.35
N LEU A 190 10.84 7.81 4.54
CA LEU A 190 11.21 7.53 3.16
C LEU A 190 12.44 6.63 3.15
N THR A 191 12.27 5.36 2.77
CA THR A 191 13.37 4.39 2.73
C THR A 191 13.73 3.98 1.32
N THR A 192 12.84 4.18 0.35
CA THR A 192 13.01 3.65 -1.01
C THR A 192 12.48 4.62 -2.06
N ILE A 193 13.31 4.92 -3.07
CA ILE A 193 12.87 5.53 -4.33
C ILE A 193 13.06 4.46 -5.42
N VAL A 194 12.03 4.26 -6.24
CA VAL A 194 12.07 3.29 -7.34
C VAL A 194 11.96 4.04 -8.65
N LEU A 195 13.01 4.02 -9.45
CA LEU A 195 12.98 4.57 -10.81
C LEU A 195 12.19 3.61 -11.71
N THR A 196 11.16 4.12 -12.35
CA THR A 196 10.25 3.36 -13.22
C THR A 196 10.26 3.90 -14.63
N MET A 197 9.94 3.04 -15.61
CA MET A 197 9.91 3.39 -17.04
C MET A 197 11.21 4.04 -17.52
N PHE A 198 12.34 3.54 -17.00
CA PHE A 198 13.67 4.02 -17.36
C PHE A 198 14.01 3.67 -18.81
N ASP A 199 14.25 4.69 -19.64
CA ASP A 199 14.83 4.54 -20.98
C ASP A 199 16.21 5.21 -21.04
N GLY A 200 17.26 4.38 -20.99
CA GLY A 200 18.66 4.80 -21.05
C GLY A 200 19.11 5.45 -22.36
N ARG A 201 18.22 5.59 -23.36
CA ARG A 201 18.47 6.34 -24.60
C ARG A 201 18.16 7.83 -24.48
N THR A 202 17.48 8.25 -23.41
CA THR A 202 17.10 9.65 -23.20
C THR A 202 18.09 10.34 -22.25
N ARG A 203 18.49 11.58 -22.54
CA ARG A 203 19.43 12.35 -21.69
C ARG A 203 18.94 12.50 -20.24
N LEU A 204 17.61 12.55 -20.04
CA LEU A 204 16.99 12.69 -18.73
C LEU A 204 17.23 11.50 -17.80
N ALA A 205 17.39 10.28 -18.33
CA ALA A 205 17.67 9.10 -17.50
C ALA A 205 19.03 9.17 -16.78
N ASN A 206 19.94 10.03 -17.26
CA ASN A 206 21.27 10.22 -16.65
C ASN A 206 21.34 11.43 -15.70
N ASP A 207 20.31 12.28 -15.68
CA ASP A 207 20.27 13.52 -14.91
C ASP A 207 19.41 13.41 -13.61
N VAL A 208 18.89 12.21 -13.28
CA VAL A 208 18.11 11.90 -12.07
C VAL A 208 18.81 10.88 -11.20
#